data_AF-A0A9X7WEF8-F1
#
_entry.id   AF-A0A9X7WEF8-F1
#
_cell.length_a   1.000
_cell.length_b   1.000
_cell.length_c   1.000
_cell.angle_alpha   90.00
_cell.angle_beta   90.00
_cell.angle_gamma   90.00
#
_symmetry.space_group_name_H-M   'P 1'
#
loop_
_entity.id
_entity.type
_entity.pdbx_description
1 polymer ?
#
loop_
_entity_poly.entity_id
_entity_poly.type
_entity_poly.pdbx_seq_one_letter_code
_entity_poly.pdbx_strand_id
1 'polypeptide(L)'
;MITTVKHIAPLALLYAVRRYFRDWGATKGECKQRFPGDELVDDPAVQMTEAVWIEVPPSAVWPWLAQIGLDRGGLYLPEGLGALWGLNFHNVKRVHPKWQQTVVGDPIRVAPEGWLGLDDGVSLAIAEVVPDQCLVLRTTAGLPLAVWSFLLVPQGENRSRLLVRSRAALRHPGAVVGMELVRPVAALTMRAVLHGIKRHAEAPRLTPVAAVPAPNPHRM
;
A
#
# COMPACT_ATOMS: atom_id res chain seq x y z
N MET A 1 1.98 6.35 45.84
CA MET A 1 2.02 5.04 45.13
C MET A 1 0.87 4.80 44.15
N ILE A 2 -0.32 5.40 44.31
CA ILE A 2 -1.46 5.20 43.39
C ILE A 2 -1.28 5.90 42.03
N THR A 3 -0.55 7.02 41.99
CA THR A 3 -0.29 7.79 40.76
C THR A 3 0.66 7.07 39.78
N THR A 4 1.64 6.32 40.30
CA THR A 4 2.62 5.58 39.48
C THR A 4 1.98 4.42 38.73
N VAL A 5 1.03 3.71 39.34
CA VAL A 5 0.30 2.59 38.71
C VAL A 5 -0.63 3.08 37.59
N LYS A 6 -1.24 4.26 37.75
CA LYS A 6 -2.13 4.86 36.73
C LYS A 6 -1.41 5.23 35.42
N HIS A 7 -0.10 5.44 35.45
CA HIS A 7 0.69 5.73 34.23
C HIS A 7 1.34 4.49 33.62
N ILE A 8 1.54 3.41 34.39
CA ILE A 8 2.11 2.16 33.88
C ILE A 8 1.14 1.46 32.91
N ALA A 9 -0.15 1.39 33.26
CA ALA A 9 -1.15 0.73 32.43
C ALA A 9 -1.30 1.35 31.02
N PRO A 10 -1.46 2.69 30.85
CA PRO A 10 -1.54 3.29 29.52
C PRO A 10 -0.22 3.18 28.75
N LEU A 11 0.94 3.25 29.42
CA LEU A 11 2.24 3.07 28.76
C LEU A 11 2.43 1.63 28.27
N ALA A 12 2.04 0.64 29.07
CA ALA A 12 2.08 -0.77 28.71
C ALA A 12 1.10 -1.10 27.58
N LEU A 13 -0.12 -0.54 27.62
CA LEU A 13 -1.09 -0.65 26.54
C LEU A 13 -0.55 -0.03 25.24
N LEU A 14 0.01 1.17 25.31
CA LEU A 14 0.58 1.86 24.16
C LEU A 14 1.78 1.09 23.59
N TYR A 15 2.64 0.52 24.44
CA TYR A 15 3.71 -0.37 24.02
C TYR A 15 3.19 -1.64 23.34
N ALA A 16 2.16 -2.28 23.91
CA ALA A 16 1.55 -3.48 23.36
C ALA A 16 0.89 -3.20 22.00
N VAL A 17 0.14 -2.10 21.88
CA VAL A 17 -0.46 -1.63 20.61
C VAL A 17 0.63 -1.37 19.59
N ARG A 18 1.68 -0.60 19.93
CA ARG A 18 2.82 -0.37 19.04
C ARG A 18 3.41 -1.68 18.54
N ARG A 19 3.64 -2.64 19.44
CA ARG A 19 4.25 -3.92 19.10
C ARG A 19 3.35 -4.81 18.25
N TYR A 20 2.04 -4.76 18.47
CA TYR A 20 1.06 -5.55 17.73
C TYR A 20 0.82 -5.01 16.31
N PHE A 21 0.77 -3.69 16.14
CA PHE A 21 0.54 -3.08 14.84
C PHE A 21 1.80 -2.95 13.97
N ARG A 22 2.98 -3.07 14.58
CA ARG A 22 4.25 -3.02 13.86
C ARG A 22 4.59 -4.38 13.25
N ASP A 23 5.17 -4.32 12.06
CA ASP A 23 5.80 -5.43 11.34
C ASP A 23 4.89 -6.64 11.05
N TRP A 24 3.62 -6.39 10.73
CA TRP A 24 2.66 -7.46 10.54
C TRP A 24 2.96 -8.30 9.30
N GLY A 25 2.91 -9.61 9.48
CA GLY A 25 3.17 -10.57 8.43
C GLY A 25 4.64 -10.67 8.02
N ALA A 26 5.49 -9.67 8.32
CA ALA A 26 6.91 -9.67 8.00
C ALA A 26 7.77 -10.42 9.03
N THR A 27 8.87 -11.00 8.57
CA THR A 27 9.87 -11.66 9.40
C THR A 27 10.89 -10.67 9.95
N LYS A 28 11.59 -11.04 11.03
CA LYS A 28 12.68 -10.21 11.57
C LYS A 28 13.81 -9.97 10.57
N GLY A 29 14.04 -10.90 9.64
CA GLY A 29 15.03 -10.73 8.56
C GLY A 29 14.57 -9.67 7.56
N GLU A 30 13.32 -9.78 7.10
CA GLU A 30 12.66 -8.80 6.22
C GLU A 30 12.62 -7.39 6.86
N CYS A 31 12.44 -7.28 8.18
CA CYS A 31 12.50 -5.98 8.86
C CYS A 31 13.91 -5.36 8.93
N LYS A 32 14.96 -6.18 8.88
CA LYS A 32 16.37 -5.73 9.03
C LYS A 32 17.08 -5.49 7.69
N GLN A 33 16.58 -6.05 6.60
CA GLN A 33 17.17 -5.82 5.27
C GLN A 33 16.96 -4.38 4.82
N ARG A 34 17.80 -3.88 3.91
CA ARG A 34 17.57 -2.61 3.22
C ARG A 34 16.53 -2.78 2.11
N PHE A 35 15.67 -1.78 1.95
CA PHE A 35 14.70 -1.66 0.87
C PHE A 35 15.11 -0.53 -0.08
N PRO A 36 14.78 -0.61 -1.37
CA PRO A 36 14.86 0.54 -2.26
C PRO A 36 14.07 1.73 -1.69
N GLY A 37 14.63 2.95 -1.75
CA GLY A 37 14.02 4.15 -1.17
C GLY A 37 14.32 4.38 0.31
N ASP A 38 15.04 3.48 0.98
CA ASP A 38 15.42 3.65 2.38
C ASP A 38 16.32 4.88 2.61
N GLU A 39 17.15 5.21 1.63
CA GLU A 39 18.05 6.37 1.56
C GLU A 39 17.31 7.70 1.37
N LEU A 40 16.04 7.67 0.93
CA LEU A 40 15.24 8.87 0.81
C LEU A 40 14.81 9.43 2.18
N VAL A 41 14.86 8.61 3.24
CA VAL A 41 14.57 8.99 4.62
C VAL A 41 15.61 8.35 5.55
N ASP A 42 16.82 8.91 5.61
CA ASP A 42 17.93 8.32 6.37
C ASP A 42 17.60 8.05 7.84
N ASP A 43 16.96 9.00 8.55
CA ASP A 43 16.54 8.87 9.95
C ASP A 43 15.00 8.91 10.08
N PRO A 44 14.32 7.76 10.04
CA PRO A 44 12.87 7.68 10.04
C PRO A 44 12.37 7.73 11.48
N ALA A 45 11.51 8.69 11.79
CA ALA A 45 10.85 8.71 13.08
C ALA A 45 9.74 7.64 13.18
N VAL A 46 9.21 7.19 12.03
CA VAL A 46 8.30 6.04 11.91
C VAL A 46 8.84 5.08 10.85
N GLN A 47 8.95 3.80 11.20
CA GLN A 47 9.21 2.72 10.25
C GLN A 47 8.33 1.51 10.56
N MET A 48 7.74 0.93 9.52
CA MET A 48 6.89 -0.26 9.59
C MET A 48 7.13 -1.13 8.35
N THR A 49 7.30 -2.44 8.53
CA THR A 49 7.45 -3.38 7.41
C THR A 49 6.33 -4.42 7.41
N GLU A 50 5.41 -4.37 6.46
CA GLU A 50 4.28 -5.30 6.39
C GLU A 50 4.42 -6.23 5.19
N ALA A 51 3.95 -7.47 5.31
CA ALA A 51 4.14 -8.44 4.22
C ALA A 51 3.01 -9.46 4.12
N VAL A 52 2.70 -9.87 2.89
CA VAL A 52 1.69 -10.88 2.59
C VAL A 52 2.22 -11.88 1.56
N TRP A 53 1.79 -13.13 1.68
CA TRP A 53 2.00 -14.16 0.67
C TRP A 53 0.93 -14.06 -0.41
N ILE A 54 1.33 -14.20 -1.67
CA ILE A 54 0.41 -14.20 -2.82
C ILE A 54 0.71 -15.45 -3.65
N GLU A 55 -0.29 -16.28 -3.89
CA GLU A 55 -0.22 -17.57 -4.59
C GLU A 55 -0.25 -17.39 -6.13
N VAL A 56 0.47 -16.37 -6.62
CA VAL A 56 0.77 -16.13 -8.03
C VAL A 56 2.18 -15.53 -8.17
N PRO A 57 2.86 -15.68 -9.33
CA PRO A 57 4.17 -15.08 -9.57
C PRO A 57 4.14 -13.55 -9.53
N PRO A 58 5.30 -12.88 -9.32
CA PRO A 58 5.37 -11.41 -9.31
C PRO A 58 4.76 -10.74 -10.54
N SER A 59 4.91 -11.32 -11.73
CA SER A 59 4.36 -10.82 -12.99
C SER A 59 2.83 -10.79 -13.05
N ALA A 60 2.15 -11.54 -12.19
CA ALA A 60 0.70 -11.47 -12.02
C ALA A 60 0.28 -10.42 -10.98
N VAL A 61 1.16 -10.08 -10.04
CA VAL A 61 0.91 -9.07 -9.00
C VAL A 61 1.25 -7.67 -9.48
N TRP A 62 2.36 -7.52 -10.19
CA TRP A 62 2.90 -6.25 -10.66
C TRP A 62 1.88 -5.36 -11.37
N PRO A 63 1.02 -5.87 -12.27
CA PRO A 63 0.09 -5.01 -12.99
C PRO A 63 -0.93 -4.30 -12.09
N TRP A 64 -1.23 -4.89 -10.92
CA TRP A 64 -2.09 -4.29 -9.90
C TRP A 64 -1.35 -3.20 -9.12
N LEU A 65 -0.07 -3.40 -8.82
CA LEU A 65 0.78 -2.38 -8.19
C LEU A 65 1.00 -1.17 -9.12
N ALA A 66 1.34 -1.42 -10.39
CA ALA A 66 1.63 -0.36 -11.36
C ALA A 66 0.45 0.60 -11.57
N GLN A 67 -0.78 0.08 -11.44
CA GLN A 67 -2.00 0.88 -11.60
C GLN A 67 -2.61 1.38 -10.28
N ILE A 68 -1.91 1.30 -9.14
CA ILE A 68 -2.43 1.87 -7.88
C ILE A 68 -2.62 3.38 -8.00
N GLY A 69 -3.74 3.91 -7.49
CA GLY A 69 -4.04 5.34 -7.50
C GLY A 69 -5.53 5.63 -7.67
N LEU A 70 -6.02 6.72 -7.09
CA LEU A 70 -7.42 7.17 -7.19
C LEU A 70 -7.83 7.49 -8.62
N ASP A 71 -6.94 8.10 -9.38
CA ASP A 71 -7.07 8.42 -10.81
C ASP A 71 -6.67 7.25 -11.72
N ARG A 72 -6.33 6.10 -11.12
CA ARG A 72 -5.88 4.88 -11.79
C ARG A 72 -6.81 3.70 -11.51
N GLY A 73 -6.28 2.57 -11.05
CA GLY A 73 -7.01 1.34 -10.76
C GLY A 73 -7.68 1.29 -9.38
N GLY A 74 -7.57 2.36 -8.59
CA GLY A 74 -8.02 2.42 -7.20
C GLY A 74 -6.90 2.17 -6.20
N LEU A 75 -7.25 2.25 -4.92
CA LEU A 75 -6.31 2.03 -3.81
C LEU A 75 -6.34 0.59 -3.29
N TYR A 76 -7.25 -0.24 -3.81
CA TYR A 76 -7.51 -1.62 -3.37
C TYR A 76 -7.92 -1.76 -1.89
N LEU A 77 -8.26 -0.64 -1.26
CA LEU A 77 -8.97 -0.62 0.01
C LEU A 77 -10.43 -1.05 -0.21
N PRO A 78 -11.07 -1.71 0.78
CA PRO A 78 -12.51 -1.89 0.76
C PRO A 78 -13.21 -0.53 0.58
N GLU A 79 -14.13 -0.43 -0.37
CA GLU A 79 -14.77 0.86 -0.72
C GLU A 79 -15.52 1.47 0.47
N GLY A 80 -16.14 0.65 1.33
CA GLY A 80 -16.74 1.13 2.57
C GLY A 80 -15.73 1.72 3.56
N LEU A 81 -14.51 1.18 3.62
CA LEU A 81 -13.43 1.77 4.42
C LEU A 81 -12.92 3.06 3.80
N GLY A 82 -12.82 3.11 2.46
CA GLY A 82 -12.54 4.34 1.71
C GLY A 82 -13.55 5.44 2.03
N ALA A 83 -14.85 5.12 1.94
CA ALA A 83 -15.93 6.06 2.23
C ALA A 83 -15.89 6.58 3.67
N LEU A 84 -15.58 5.73 4.65
CA LEU A 84 -15.39 6.15 6.05
C LEU A 84 -14.25 7.18 6.19
N TRP A 85 -13.25 7.11 5.31
CA TRP A 85 -12.13 8.02 5.26
C TRP A 85 -12.38 9.23 4.35
N GLY A 86 -13.59 9.39 3.78
CA GLY A 86 -13.87 10.45 2.81
C GLY A 86 -13.18 10.25 1.47
N LEU A 87 -12.73 9.03 1.16
CA LEU A 87 -12.14 8.65 -0.12
C LEU A 87 -13.22 8.00 -0.98
N ASN A 88 -13.67 8.70 -2.01
CA ASN A 88 -14.59 8.13 -3.00
C ASN A 88 -13.80 7.60 -4.20
N PHE A 89 -13.69 6.27 -4.30
CA PHE A 89 -13.04 5.59 -5.42
C PHE A 89 -13.75 4.27 -5.72
N HIS A 90 -13.49 3.75 -6.92
CA HIS A 90 -13.91 2.41 -7.30
C HIS A 90 -12.68 1.60 -7.68
N ASN A 91 -12.56 0.39 -7.13
CA ASN A 91 -11.45 -0.49 -7.50
C ASN A 91 -11.76 -1.17 -8.84
N VAL A 92 -10.87 -1.01 -9.82
CA VAL A 92 -11.04 -1.71 -11.09
C VAL A 92 -10.84 -3.21 -10.88
N LYS A 93 -11.64 -4.02 -11.59
CA LYS A 93 -11.56 -5.49 -11.54
C LYS A 93 -10.69 -6.09 -12.64
N ARG A 94 -10.01 -5.25 -13.42
CA ARG A 94 -9.15 -5.66 -14.54
C ARG A 94 -7.90 -4.81 -14.62
N VAL A 95 -6.85 -5.40 -15.18
CA VAL A 95 -5.62 -4.70 -15.50
C VAL A 95 -5.84 -3.84 -16.75
N HIS A 96 -5.45 -2.56 -16.67
CA HIS A 96 -5.56 -1.64 -17.80
C HIS A 96 -4.18 -1.34 -18.40
N PRO A 97 -3.99 -1.54 -19.72
CA PRO A 97 -2.69 -1.32 -20.38
C PRO A 97 -2.12 0.09 -20.20
N LYS A 98 -2.98 1.12 -20.13
CA LYS A 98 -2.58 2.53 -20.01
C LYS A 98 -1.78 2.86 -18.73
N TRP A 99 -1.89 2.04 -17.68
CA TRP A 99 -1.22 2.27 -16.40
C TRP A 99 -0.03 1.33 -16.17
N GLN A 100 0.34 0.52 -17.17
CA GLN A 100 1.45 -0.44 -17.06
C GLN A 100 2.80 0.18 -17.40
N GLN A 101 2.79 1.36 -18.04
CA GLN A 101 3.96 2.15 -18.34
C GLN A 101 4.09 3.22 -17.26
N THR A 102 4.75 2.89 -16.16
CA THR A 102 5.03 3.81 -15.06
C THR A 102 6.45 4.36 -15.17
N VAL A 103 6.60 5.67 -15.01
CA VAL A 103 7.88 6.35 -15.11
C VAL A 103 8.24 7.01 -13.78
N VAL A 104 9.53 7.04 -13.45
CA VAL A 104 10.02 7.80 -12.30
C VAL A 104 9.59 9.26 -12.43
N GLY A 105 9.03 9.81 -11.36
CA GLY A 105 8.46 11.15 -11.29
C GLY A 105 6.95 11.21 -11.50
N ASP A 106 6.32 10.17 -12.04
CA ASP A 106 4.87 10.17 -12.27
C ASP A 106 4.11 10.38 -10.95
N PRO A 107 3.10 11.28 -10.93
CA PRO A 107 2.24 11.43 -9.77
C PRO A 107 1.22 10.29 -9.69
N ILE A 108 0.95 9.86 -8.46
CA ILE A 108 -0.10 8.93 -8.06
C ILE A 108 -0.95 9.63 -7.02
N ARG A 109 -2.20 9.95 -7.37
CA ARG A 109 -3.12 10.59 -6.42
C ARG A 109 -3.67 9.53 -5.46
N VAL A 110 -3.53 9.76 -4.16
CA VAL A 110 -4.01 8.82 -3.11
C VAL A 110 -5.08 9.43 -2.20
N ALA A 111 -5.23 10.76 -2.20
CA ALA A 111 -6.38 11.44 -1.61
C ALA A 111 -6.87 12.58 -2.54
N PRO A 112 -8.18 12.85 -2.61
CA PRO A 112 -8.73 13.94 -3.40
C PRO A 112 -8.38 15.32 -2.79
N GLU A 113 -8.59 16.37 -3.57
CA GLU A 113 -8.51 17.77 -3.12
C GLU A 113 -9.48 18.05 -1.96
N GLY A 114 -9.07 18.89 -1.02
CA GLY A 114 -9.80 19.21 0.21
C GLY A 114 -9.81 18.10 1.28
N TRP A 115 -9.16 16.96 1.03
CA TRP A 115 -9.13 15.85 1.97
C TRP A 115 -8.37 16.22 3.25
N LEU A 116 -9.04 16.14 4.40
CA LEU A 116 -8.54 16.60 5.71
C LEU A 116 -8.03 18.07 5.71
N GLY A 117 -8.60 18.92 4.86
CA GLY A 117 -8.21 20.33 4.76
C GLY A 117 -6.92 20.57 3.97
N LEU A 118 -6.43 19.58 3.22
CA LEU A 118 -5.34 19.75 2.26
C LEU A 118 -5.92 20.18 0.91
N ASP A 119 -5.68 21.42 0.50
CA ASP A 119 -6.23 22.00 -0.73
C ASP A 119 -5.94 21.12 -1.95
N ASP A 120 -4.68 20.69 -2.12
CA ASP A 120 -4.24 19.86 -3.26
C ASP A 120 -4.44 18.35 -3.05
N GLY A 121 -4.98 17.94 -1.90
CA GLY A 121 -5.10 16.53 -1.52
C GLY A 121 -3.75 15.87 -1.20
N VAL A 122 -3.63 14.58 -1.52
CA VAL A 122 -2.39 13.82 -1.29
C VAL A 122 -1.98 13.11 -2.58
N SER A 123 -0.78 13.44 -3.06
CA SER A 123 -0.15 12.79 -4.20
C SER A 123 1.23 12.25 -3.82
N LEU A 124 1.59 11.12 -4.41
CA LEU A 124 2.89 10.48 -4.29
C LEU A 124 3.58 10.50 -5.64
N ALA A 125 4.88 10.78 -5.68
CA ALA A 125 5.68 10.62 -6.88
C ALA A 125 6.37 9.26 -6.87
N ILE A 126 6.45 8.61 -8.03
CA ILE A 126 7.29 7.43 -8.21
C ILE A 126 8.75 7.84 -8.07
N ALA A 127 9.45 7.32 -7.07
CA ALA A 127 10.87 7.59 -6.86
C ALA A 127 11.76 6.54 -7.54
N GLU A 128 11.31 5.28 -7.57
CA GLU A 128 11.98 4.17 -8.23
C GLU A 128 10.92 3.17 -8.71
N VAL A 129 11.16 2.56 -9.87
CA VAL A 129 10.29 1.54 -10.43
C VAL A 129 11.15 0.52 -11.17
N VAL A 130 11.05 -0.74 -10.75
CA VAL A 130 11.64 -1.88 -11.44
C VAL A 130 10.53 -2.91 -11.64
N PRO A 131 10.09 -3.15 -12.89
CA PRO A 131 9.01 -4.09 -13.17
C PRO A 131 9.19 -5.45 -12.50
N ASP A 132 8.08 -6.00 -11.99
CA ASP A 132 8.00 -7.25 -11.26
C ASP A 132 8.85 -7.35 -9.98
N GLN A 133 9.51 -6.26 -9.56
CA GLN A 133 10.45 -6.25 -8.44
C GLN A 133 10.13 -5.18 -7.40
N CYS A 134 10.12 -3.90 -7.76
CA CYS A 134 9.92 -2.83 -6.79
C CYS A 134 9.17 -1.62 -7.34
N LEU A 135 8.39 -0.98 -6.47
CA LEU A 135 7.77 0.31 -6.70
C LEU A 135 7.99 1.15 -5.44
N VAL A 136 8.71 2.26 -5.58
CA VAL A 136 8.98 3.19 -4.48
C VAL A 136 8.20 4.47 -4.73
N LEU A 137 7.37 4.84 -3.75
CA LEU A 137 6.54 6.04 -3.77
C LEU A 137 7.00 6.99 -2.67
N ARG A 138 7.12 8.27 -2.98
CA ARG A 138 7.42 9.31 -1.99
C ARG A 138 6.37 10.40 -2.01
N THR A 139 6.12 11.05 -0.88
CA THR A 139 5.27 12.24 -0.85
C THR A 139 5.82 13.36 -1.74
N THR A 140 4.93 14.09 -2.41
CA THR A 140 5.30 15.28 -3.20
C THR A 140 5.64 16.46 -2.31
N ALA A 141 6.22 17.51 -2.89
CA ALA A 141 6.51 18.76 -2.18
C ALA A 141 5.24 19.31 -1.50
N GLY A 142 5.41 19.91 -0.32
CA GLY A 142 4.30 20.44 0.49
C GLY A 142 3.78 19.48 1.56
N LEU A 143 4.10 18.19 1.47
CA LEU A 143 3.73 17.18 2.46
C LEU A 143 4.93 16.77 3.33
N PRO A 144 4.70 16.25 4.56
CA PRO A 144 5.75 15.59 5.34
C PRO A 144 6.40 14.48 4.52
N LEU A 145 7.73 14.38 4.61
CA LEU A 145 8.49 13.40 3.85
C LEU A 145 8.15 11.98 4.34
N ALA A 146 7.51 11.20 3.48
CA ALA A 146 7.21 9.81 3.70
C ALA A 146 7.43 9.00 2.43
N VAL A 147 7.84 7.74 2.61
CA VAL A 147 8.21 6.81 1.56
C VAL A 147 7.52 5.47 1.80
N TRP A 148 6.93 4.93 0.74
CA TRP A 148 6.39 3.59 0.68
C TRP A 148 7.13 2.78 -0.37
N SER A 149 7.83 1.75 0.07
CA SER A 149 8.60 0.86 -0.80
C SER A 149 7.90 -0.49 -0.88
N PHE A 150 7.31 -0.78 -2.03
CA PHE A 150 6.73 -2.08 -2.36
C PHE A 150 7.82 -2.95 -2.98
N LEU A 151 8.04 -4.14 -2.42
CA LEU A 151 9.00 -5.13 -2.90
C LEU A 151 8.27 -6.45 -3.18
N LEU A 152 8.41 -6.95 -4.40
CA LEU A 152 7.95 -8.27 -4.83
C LEU A 152 9.13 -9.22 -4.90
N VAL A 153 9.10 -10.25 -4.05
CA VAL A 153 10.13 -11.29 -4.02
C VAL A 153 9.51 -12.58 -4.57
N PRO A 154 10.08 -13.17 -5.64
CA PRO A 154 9.63 -14.47 -6.14
C PRO A 154 9.93 -15.57 -5.12
N GLN A 155 9.02 -16.54 -4.99
CA GLN A 155 9.10 -17.63 -4.03
C GLN A 155 8.72 -18.94 -4.72
N GLY A 156 9.61 -19.43 -5.60
CA GLY A 156 9.29 -20.50 -6.55
C GLY A 156 8.53 -19.96 -7.78
N GLU A 157 7.91 -20.86 -8.54
CA GLU A 157 7.32 -20.52 -9.85
C GLU A 157 5.95 -19.85 -9.76
N ASN A 158 5.14 -20.20 -8.76
CA ASN A 158 3.72 -19.79 -8.69
C ASN A 158 3.38 -18.99 -7.44
N ARG A 159 4.38 -18.43 -6.76
CA ARG A 159 4.17 -17.71 -5.52
C ARG A 159 5.10 -16.53 -5.41
N SER A 160 4.61 -15.48 -4.77
CA SER A 160 5.37 -14.29 -4.47
C SER A 160 5.14 -13.83 -3.04
N ARG A 161 6.08 -13.04 -2.57
CA ARG A 161 6.06 -12.36 -1.29
C ARG A 161 6.02 -10.88 -1.58
N LEU A 162 4.92 -10.23 -1.23
CA LEU A 162 4.77 -8.78 -1.33
C LEU A 162 5.08 -8.16 0.02
N LEU A 163 6.12 -7.34 0.08
CA LEU A 163 6.52 -6.56 1.24
C LEU A 163 6.28 -5.08 0.99
N VAL A 164 5.92 -4.35 2.04
CA VAL A 164 5.82 -2.90 2.02
C VAL A 164 6.55 -2.33 3.22
N ARG A 165 7.49 -1.44 2.95
CA ARG A 165 8.14 -0.63 3.98
C ARG A 165 7.60 0.79 3.92
N SER A 166 7.05 1.25 5.03
CA SER A 166 6.63 2.65 5.22
C SER A 166 7.64 3.36 6.11
N ARG A 167 8.23 4.46 5.63
CA ARG A 167 9.13 5.33 6.41
C ARG A 167 8.64 6.77 6.37
N ALA A 168 8.67 7.45 7.50
CA ALA A 168 8.31 8.86 7.57
C ALA A 168 9.29 9.64 8.45
N ALA A 169 9.75 10.78 7.95
CA ALA A 169 10.53 11.74 8.73
C ALA A 169 9.57 12.63 9.54
N LEU A 170 9.87 12.84 10.82
CA LEU A 170 9.24 13.90 11.60
C LEU A 170 10.14 15.14 11.59
N ARG A 171 9.56 16.30 11.30
CA ARG A 171 10.27 17.59 11.42
C ARG A 171 10.24 18.17 12.84
N HIS A 172 9.29 17.76 13.69
CA HIS A 172 9.11 18.33 15.03
C HIS A 172 8.84 17.27 16.12
N PRO A 173 9.54 17.32 17.28
CA PRO A 173 9.37 16.34 18.38
C PRO A 173 7.97 16.29 18.99
N GLY A 174 7.21 17.40 18.96
CA GLY A 174 5.84 17.46 19.50
C GLY A 174 4.80 16.68 18.69
N ALA A 175 5.10 16.35 17.43
CA ALA A 175 4.19 15.58 16.57
C ALA A 175 4.23 14.07 16.85
N VAL A 176 5.14 13.61 17.72
CA VAL A 176 5.31 12.18 18.05
C VAL A 176 4.05 11.59 18.69
N VAL A 177 3.40 12.32 19.61
CA VAL A 177 2.21 11.82 20.33
C VAL A 177 1.01 11.62 19.38
N GLY A 178 0.76 12.58 18.48
CA GLY A 178 -0.26 12.44 17.44
C GLY A 178 0.03 11.28 16.49
N MET A 179 1.30 11.08 16.12
CA MET A 179 1.73 9.97 15.27
C MET A 179 1.46 8.60 15.90
N GLU A 180 1.43 8.48 17.22
CA GLU A 180 1.15 7.19 17.87
C GLU A 180 -0.27 6.67 17.63
N LEU A 181 -1.23 7.56 17.42
CA LEU A 181 -2.59 7.18 17.04
C LEU A 181 -2.71 6.94 15.54
N VAL A 182 -1.92 7.68 14.74
CA VAL A 182 -1.89 7.51 13.28
C VAL A 182 -1.23 6.19 12.88
N ARG A 183 -0.22 5.71 13.61
CA ARG A 183 0.53 4.48 13.30
C ARG A 183 -0.37 3.23 13.17
N PRO A 184 -1.21 2.85 14.15
CA PRO A 184 -2.12 1.71 14.00
C PRO A 184 -3.09 1.85 12.82
N VAL A 185 -3.58 3.07 12.60
CA VAL A 185 -4.51 3.40 11.52
C VAL A 185 -3.83 3.24 10.16
N ALA A 186 -2.63 3.78 9.99
CA ALA A 186 -1.82 3.61 8.78
C ALA A 186 -1.46 2.14 8.53
N ALA A 187 -1.12 1.39 9.59
CA ALA A 187 -0.85 -0.05 9.50
C ALA A 187 -2.06 -0.82 8.96
N LEU A 188 -3.22 -0.62 9.59
CA LEU A 188 -4.45 -1.31 9.19
C LEU A 188 -4.85 -0.98 7.75
N THR A 189 -4.68 0.27 7.34
CA THR A 189 -4.92 0.70 5.96
C THR A 189 -3.97 0.02 5.00
N MET A 190 -2.66 -0.01 5.30
CA MET A 190 -1.70 -0.71 4.46
C MET A 190 -1.99 -2.22 4.36
N ARG A 191 -2.38 -2.87 5.47
CA ARG A 191 -2.83 -4.28 5.44
C ARG A 191 -4.03 -4.47 4.54
N ALA A 192 -4.99 -3.56 4.59
CA ALA A 192 -6.17 -3.61 3.73
C ALA A 192 -5.79 -3.45 2.25
N VAL A 193 -4.86 -2.55 1.92
CA VAL A 193 -4.28 -2.41 0.56
C VAL A 193 -3.61 -3.72 0.13
N LEU A 194 -2.72 -4.27 0.96
CA LEU A 194 -2.02 -5.53 0.69
C LEU A 194 -2.97 -6.70 0.43
N HIS A 195 -4.00 -6.86 1.26
CA HIS A 195 -5.03 -7.88 1.07
C HIS A 195 -5.90 -7.61 -0.17
N GLY A 196 -6.16 -6.34 -0.49
CA GLY A 196 -6.82 -5.94 -1.72
C GLY A 196 -6.04 -6.39 -2.94
N ILE A 197 -4.75 -6.04 -3.02
CA ILE A 197 -3.85 -6.45 -4.11
C ILE A 197 -3.79 -7.97 -4.22
N LYS A 198 -3.58 -8.69 -3.10
CA LYS A 198 -3.62 -10.15 -3.06
C LYS A 198 -4.89 -10.70 -3.70
N ARG A 199 -6.06 -10.20 -3.28
CA ARG A 199 -7.36 -10.65 -3.79
C ARG A 199 -7.50 -10.43 -5.29
N HIS A 200 -7.05 -9.29 -5.82
CA HIS A 200 -7.15 -8.99 -7.24
C HIS A 200 -6.15 -9.82 -8.07
N ALA A 201 -4.95 -10.04 -7.55
CA ALA A 201 -3.92 -10.85 -8.20
C ALA A 201 -4.28 -12.34 -8.25
N GLU A 202 -4.92 -12.86 -7.19
CA GLU A 202 -5.34 -14.26 -7.08
C GLU A 202 -6.72 -14.53 -7.68
N ALA A 203 -7.49 -13.48 -8.02
CA ALA A 203 -8.79 -13.66 -8.64
C ALA A 203 -8.63 -14.43 -9.95
N PRO A 204 -9.45 -15.47 -10.22
CA PRO A 204 -9.44 -16.15 -11.50
C PRO A 204 -9.60 -15.09 -12.59
N ARG A 205 -8.66 -15.05 -13.54
CA ARG A 205 -8.82 -14.22 -14.74
C ARG A 205 -10.12 -14.70 -15.38
N LEU A 206 -11.15 -13.86 -15.39
CA LEU A 206 -12.31 -14.13 -16.23
C LEU A 206 -11.78 -14.18 -17.65
N THR A 207 -11.58 -15.40 -18.15
CA THR A 207 -11.33 -15.66 -19.56
C THR A 207 -12.46 -14.94 -20.31
N PRO A 208 -12.17 -14.13 -21.35
CA PRO A 208 -13.24 -13.63 -22.21
C PRO A 208 -14.09 -14.83 -22.60
N VAL A 209 -15.39 -14.80 -22.31
CA VAL A 209 -16.33 -15.78 -22.84
C VAL A 209 -16.10 -15.76 -24.35
N ALA A 210 -15.57 -16.86 -24.90
CA ALA A 210 -15.47 -17.01 -26.33
C ALA A 210 -16.85 -16.73 -26.89
N ALA A 211 -16.95 -15.73 -27.77
CA ALA A 211 -18.21 -15.36 -28.40
C ALA A 211 -18.86 -16.65 -28.91
N VAL A 212 -20.06 -16.95 -28.41
CA VAL A 212 -20.88 -18.04 -28.92
C VAL A 212 -21.00 -17.76 -30.43
N PRO A 213 -20.51 -18.64 -31.32
CA PRO A 213 -20.65 -18.42 -32.74
C PRO A 213 -22.14 -18.35 -33.03
N ALA A 214 -22.56 -17.26 -33.70
CA ALA A 214 -23.95 -17.05 -34.07
C ALA A 214 -24.49 -18.30 -34.80
N PRO A 215 -25.73 -18.73 -34.52
CA PRO A 215 -26.32 -19.86 -35.20
C PRO A 215 -26.30 -19.63 -36.72
N ASN A 216 -25.72 -20.60 -37.43
CA ASN A 216 -25.57 -20.57 -38.88
C ASN A 216 -26.96 -20.53 -39.55
N PRO A 217 -27.30 -19.48 -40.33
CA PRO A 217 -28.64 -19.31 -40.90
C PRO A 217 -28.98 -20.31 -42.03
N HIS A 218 -28.12 -21.28 -42.31
CA HIS A 218 -28.27 -22.20 -43.47
C HIS A 218 -28.57 -23.66 -43.11
N ARG A 219 -29.20 -23.93 -41.96
CA ARG A 219 -29.86 -25.23 -41.70
C ARG A 219 -31.35 -25.03 -41.46
N MET A 220 -32.11 -25.03 -42.55
CA MET A 220 -33.49 -25.50 -42.62
C MET A 220 -33.52 -26.67 -43.60
#